data_AF-A0A383D171-F1
#
_entry.id   AF-A0A383D171-F1
#
_cell.length_a   1.000
_cell.length_b   1.000
_cell.length_c   1.000
_cell.angle_alpha   90.00
_cell.angle_beta   90.00
_cell.angle_gamma   90.00
#
_symmetry.space_group_name_H-M   'P 1'
#
loop_
_entity.id
_entity.type
_entity.pdbx_description
1 polymer ?
#
loop_
_entity_poly.entity_id
_entity_poly.type
_entity_poly.pdbx_seq_one_letter_code
_entity_poly.pdbx_strand_id
1 'polypeptide(L)'
;NRRPLLHSMAGLKKHTGADSIDTVLVSHFHDDHVNGINLLRRLYGTRVWAAELFADLLEQPMRYDRPCLWHEPIPVDRRLPTHKTFEWEGIPITLTPMSGHTRFATLISFEIDGQRVVHTGDEIFYDTGAWQPGAHMTTNHVYKNGLDMGCYHAVVDELERIQPDWVITGHTSPFQPQDEWYTEIRRGAEAFDDLHRKLMILGEDEAHFGAESQGGKLKPYRVHLPAGGEAQMDGWV
;
A
#
# COMPACT_ATOMS: atom_id res chain seq x y z
N ASN A 1 1.15 5.83 21.09
CA ASN A 1 1.34 4.53 21.79
C ASN A 1 2.83 4.18 21.65
N ARG A 2 3.63 4.08 22.71
CA ARG A 2 5.11 4.08 22.59
C ARG A 2 5.74 2.71 22.25
N ARG A 3 4.99 1.61 22.33
CA ARG A 3 5.50 0.23 22.12
C ARG A 3 4.50 -0.67 21.35
N PRO A 4 3.92 -0.22 20.22
CA PRO A 4 3.10 -1.10 19.40
C PRO A 4 3.91 -2.32 18.97
N LEU A 5 3.31 -3.51 19.05
CA LEU A 5 3.86 -4.76 18.52
C LEU A 5 5.26 -5.17 19.05
N LEU A 6 5.70 -4.66 20.22
CA LEU A 6 7.00 -5.02 20.81
C LEU A 6 7.15 -6.53 21.04
N HIS A 7 6.05 -7.24 21.33
CA HIS A 7 6.04 -8.68 21.50
C HIS A 7 6.36 -9.44 20.20
N SER A 8 5.99 -8.88 19.03
CA SER A 8 6.29 -9.46 17.72
C SER A 8 7.79 -9.53 17.46
N MET A 9 8.60 -8.63 18.04
CA MET A 9 10.06 -8.65 17.94
C MET A 9 10.68 -9.83 18.68
N ALA A 10 10.14 -10.19 19.85
CA ALA A 10 10.58 -11.38 20.56
C ALA A 10 10.25 -12.66 19.76
N GLY A 11 9.08 -12.68 19.11
CA GLY A 11 8.69 -13.75 18.19
C GLY A 11 9.64 -13.85 16.99
N LEU A 12 9.93 -12.73 16.33
CA LEU A 12 10.83 -12.67 15.18
C LEU A 12 12.23 -13.17 15.55
N LYS A 13 12.83 -12.66 16.64
CA LYS A 13 14.14 -13.12 17.13
C LYS A 13 14.16 -14.62 17.43
N LYS A 14 13.09 -15.17 18.02
CA LYS A 14 12.96 -16.61 18.29
C LYS A 14 12.94 -17.43 16.99
N HIS A 15 12.33 -16.90 15.93
CA HIS A 15 12.17 -17.62 14.67
C HIS A 15 13.39 -17.50 13.74
N THR A 16 13.99 -16.31 13.64
CA THR A 16 15.09 -16.03 12.70
C THR A 16 16.47 -16.07 13.35
N GLY A 17 16.56 -15.97 14.68
CA GLY A 17 17.82 -15.76 15.39
C GLY A 17 18.45 -14.37 15.18
N ALA A 18 17.82 -13.50 14.40
CA ALA A 18 18.36 -12.18 14.10
C ALA A 18 18.26 -11.24 15.30
N ASP A 19 19.33 -10.47 15.53
CA ASP A 19 19.43 -9.49 16.63
C ASP A 19 19.01 -8.06 16.22
N SER A 20 18.83 -7.80 14.93
CA SER A 20 18.47 -6.48 14.41
C SER A 20 17.68 -6.56 13.11
N ILE A 21 17.03 -5.46 12.76
CA ILE A 21 16.38 -5.24 11.47
C ILE A 21 17.05 -4.02 10.85
N ASP A 22 17.81 -4.21 9.77
CA ASP A 22 18.54 -3.13 9.12
C ASP A 22 17.61 -2.16 8.38
N THR A 23 16.66 -2.69 7.62
CA THR A 23 15.78 -1.91 6.75
C THR A 23 14.34 -2.42 6.80
N VAL A 24 13.38 -1.50 6.75
CA VAL A 24 11.96 -1.76 6.50
C VAL A 24 11.57 -1.11 5.18
N LEU A 25 10.97 -1.90 4.30
CA LEU A 25 10.34 -1.44 3.08
C LEU A 25 8.82 -1.42 3.28
N VAL A 26 8.20 -0.26 3.13
CA VAL A 26 6.77 -0.05 3.40
C VAL A 26 5.93 -0.38 2.17
N SER A 27 4.81 -1.09 2.33
CA SER A 27 3.87 -1.41 1.25
C SER A 27 2.86 -0.28 0.99
N HIS A 28 2.27 0.25 2.07
CA HIS A 28 1.32 1.37 2.07
C HIS A 28 1.24 2.02 3.46
N PHE A 29 0.51 3.13 3.60
CA PHE A 29 0.64 4.04 4.75
C PHE A 29 -0.28 3.75 5.95
N HIS A 30 -1.18 2.76 5.87
CA HIS A 30 -2.19 2.54 6.91
C HIS A 30 -1.57 2.17 8.26
N ASP A 31 -2.23 2.65 9.32
CA ASP A 31 -1.72 2.67 10.69
C ASP A 31 -1.39 1.29 11.26
N ASP A 32 -2.14 0.26 10.92
CA ASP A 32 -1.88 -1.11 11.28
C ASP A 32 -0.61 -1.70 10.63
N HIS A 33 -0.20 -1.17 9.47
CA HIS A 33 1.03 -1.56 8.76
C HIS A 33 2.26 -0.75 9.16
N VAL A 34 2.08 0.47 9.66
CA VAL A 34 3.20 1.40 9.93
C VAL A 34 3.44 1.74 11.40
N ASN A 35 2.51 1.42 12.31
CA ASN A 35 2.60 1.81 13.73
C ASN A 35 3.90 1.35 14.43
N GLY A 36 4.48 0.23 13.99
CA GLY A 36 5.68 -0.37 14.58
C GLY A 36 6.99 0.27 14.11
N ILE A 37 6.98 1.02 13.00
CA ILE A 37 8.22 1.45 12.33
C ILE A 37 9.08 2.34 13.23
N ASN A 38 8.49 3.32 13.89
CA ASN A 38 9.22 4.20 14.81
C ASN A 38 9.79 3.44 16.03
N LEU A 39 9.21 2.32 16.42
CA LEU A 39 9.80 1.45 17.44
C LEU A 39 11.05 0.75 16.91
N LEU A 40 11.01 0.22 15.68
CA LEU A 40 12.16 -0.42 15.04
C LEU A 40 13.34 0.56 14.88
N ARG A 41 13.06 1.78 14.42
CA ARG A 41 14.07 2.86 14.35
C ARG A 41 14.75 3.08 15.71
N ARG A 42 13.98 3.17 16.79
CA ARG A 42 14.51 3.43 18.15
C ARG A 42 15.31 2.26 18.72
N LEU A 43 14.91 1.02 18.42
CA LEU A 43 15.55 -0.17 18.99
C LEU A 43 16.80 -0.60 18.21
N TYR A 44 16.76 -0.50 16.88
CA TYR A 44 17.77 -1.10 16.01
C TYR A 44 18.44 -0.10 15.06
N GLY A 45 18.01 1.16 15.04
CA GLY A 45 18.47 2.11 14.01
C GLY A 45 17.96 1.78 12.60
N THR A 46 16.90 0.98 12.50
CA THR A 46 16.31 0.53 11.24
C THR A 46 16.06 1.68 10.27
N ARG A 47 16.50 1.54 9.03
CA ARG A 47 16.21 2.48 7.93
C ARG A 47 14.82 2.24 7.38
N VAL A 48 14.11 3.32 7.06
CA VAL A 48 12.76 3.30 6.50
C VAL A 48 12.81 3.66 5.03
N TRP A 49 12.42 2.72 4.18
CA TRP A 49 12.32 2.89 2.75
C TRP A 49 10.85 2.85 2.35
N ALA A 50 10.44 3.78 1.50
CA ALA A 50 9.07 3.87 1.03
C ALA A 50 9.04 4.41 -0.39
N ALA A 51 7.98 4.09 -1.14
CA ALA A 51 7.78 4.68 -2.46
C ALA A 51 7.63 6.20 -2.37
N GLU A 52 8.21 6.93 -3.31
CA GLU A 52 8.05 8.39 -3.41
C GLU A 52 6.58 8.80 -3.52
N LEU A 53 5.75 7.92 -4.10
CA LEU A 53 4.30 8.01 -4.23
C LEU A 53 3.60 8.38 -2.91
N PHE A 54 4.07 7.84 -1.78
CA PHE A 54 3.42 8.00 -0.48
C PHE A 54 4.35 8.36 0.67
N ALA A 55 5.65 8.56 0.43
CA ALA A 55 6.60 8.92 1.48
C ALA A 55 6.17 10.15 2.30
N ASP A 56 5.58 11.17 1.66
CA ASP A 56 5.14 12.39 2.37
C ASP A 56 3.94 12.15 3.30
N LEU A 57 3.11 11.12 3.05
CA LEU A 57 2.06 10.70 3.99
C LEU A 57 2.65 10.15 5.29
N LEU A 58 3.78 9.44 5.20
CA LEU A 58 4.50 8.92 6.37
C LEU A 58 5.21 10.04 7.14
N GLU A 59 5.86 10.96 6.42
CA GLU A 59 6.67 12.01 7.02
C GLU A 59 5.84 13.17 7.56
N GLN A 60 4.68 13.45 6.96
CA GLN A 60 3.84 14.59 7.31
C GLN A 60 2.35 14.22 7.33
N PRO A 61 1.92 13.23 8.13
CA PRO A 61 0.56 12.68 8.09
C PRO A 61 -0.51 13.75 8.29
N MET A 62 -0.26 14.74 9.15
CA MET A 62 -1.21 15.82 9.44
C MET A 62 -1.48 16.76 8.25
N ARG A 63 -0.68 16.72 7.18
CA ARG A 63 -0.92 17.48 5.95
C ARG A 63 -2.00 16.86 5.07
N TYR A 64 -2.48 15.67 5.41
CA TYR A 64 -3.40 14.89 4.60
C TYR A 64 -4.70 14.61 5.34
N ASP A 65 -5.81 14.68 4.61
CA ASP A 65 -7.10 14.13 5.04
C ASP A 65 -7.31 12.78 4.37
N ARG A 66 -6.72 11.74 4.96
CA ARG A 66 -6.87 10.35 4.54
C ARG A 66 -7.23 9.48 5.76
N PRO A 67 -8.13 8.50 5.62
CA PRO A 67 -8.37 7.48 6.65
C PRO A 67 -7.09 6.75 7.07
N CYS A 68 -7.12 6.14 8.25
CA CYS A 68 -6.08 5.24 8.75
C CYS A 68 -4.64 5.82 8.79
N LEU A 69 -4.49 7.15 8.85
CA LEU A 69 -3.19 7.79 8.99
C LEU A 69 -2.59 7.51 10.38
N TRP A 70 -1.33 7.04 10.41
CA TRP A 70 -0.57 7.03 11.65
C TRP A 70 -0.15 8.46 12.03
N HIS A 71 -0.54 8.88 13.23
CA HIS A 71 -0.38 10.25 13.71
C HIS A 71 1.08 10.71 13.95
N GLU A 72 1.99 9.79 14.30
CA GLU A 72 3.41 10.15 14.53
C GLU A 72 4.14 10.17 13.18
N PRO A 73 4.83 11.26 12.82
CA PRO A 73 5.72 11.27 11.66
C PRO A 73 6.72 10.12 11.68
N ILE A 74 6.90 9.48 10.53
CA ILE A 74 7.88 8.43 10.28
C ILE A 74 8.86 8.98 9.24
N PRO A 75 10.09 9.36 9.63
CA PRO A 75 11.10 9.81 8.68
C PRO A 75 11.40 8.70 7.65
N VAL A 76 11.48 9.05 6.37
CA VAL A 76 11.81 8.12 5.29
C VAL A 76 13.26 8.35 4.87
N ASP A 77 14.15 7.41 5.18
CA ASP A 77 15.58 7.55 4.88
C ASP A 77 15.87 7.37 3.38
N ARG A 78 15.00 6.66 2.66
CA ARG A 78 15.09 6.51 1.20
C ARG A 78 13.71 6.54 0.56
N ARG A 79 13.43 7.60 -0.21
CA ARG A 79 12.28 7.67 -1.11
C ARG A 79 12.62 6.94 -2.41
N LEU A 80 11.88 5.89 -2.73
CA LEU A 80 12.15 4.99 -3.84
C LEU A 80 11.27 5.32 -5.05
N PRO A 81 11.82 5.45 -6.27
CA PRO A 81 11.03 5.67 -7.47
C PRO A 81 10.20 4.43 -7.80
N THR A 82 9.01 4.64 -8.36
CA THR A 82 8.19 3.55 -8.91
C THR A 82 8.65 3.16 -10.30
N HIS A 83 8.35 1.92 -10.71
CA HIS A 83 8.72 1.30 -11.99
C HIS A 83 10.22 1.25 -12.30
N LYS A 84 11.08 1.49 -11.30
CA LYS A 84 12.53 1.34 -11.40
C LYS A 84 13.00 0.30 -10.42
N THR A 85 13.88 -0.57 -10.88
CA THR A 85 14.54 -1.55 -10.03
C THR A 85 15.63 -0.86 -9.21
N PHE A 86 15.71 -1.19 -7.92
CA PHE A 86 16.81 -0.84 -7.04
C PHE A 86 17.29 -2.10 -6.33
N GLU A 87 18.49 -2.06 -5.78
CA GLU A 87 19.05 -3.19 -5.03
C GLU A 87 19.02 -2.93 -3.52
N TRP A 88 18.80 -4.00 -2.77
CA TRP A 88 18.99 -4.10 -1.33
C TRP A 88 19.77 -5.38 -1.03
N GLU A 89 21.01 -5.27 -0.54
CA GLU A 89 21.88 -6.43 -0.24
C GLU A 89 21.99 -7.45 -1.40
N GLY A 90 22.04 -6.96 -2.64
CA GLY A 90 22.09 -7.80 -3.84
C GLY A 90 20.73 -8.37 -4.30
N ILE A 91 19.64 -8.06 -3.60
CA ILE A 91 18.27 -8.43 -3.99
C ILE A 91 17.70 -7.31 -4.87
N PRO A 92 17.35 -7.59 -6.15
CA PRO A 92 16.67 -6.61 -6.99
C PRO A 92 15.21 -6.49 -6.57
N ILE A 93 14.76 -5.25 -6.36
CA ILE A 93 13.39 -4.92 -5.94
C ILE A 93 12.82 -3.86 -6.88
N THR A 94 11.57 -4.04 -7.30
CA THR A 94 10.80 -3.08 -8.10
C THR A 94 9.51 -2.74 -7.37
N LEU A 95 9.16 -1.46 -7.31
CA LEU A 95 7.87 -0.99 -6.79
C LEU A 95 6.96 -0.58 -7.95
N THR A 96 5.81 -1.24 -8.09
CA THR A 96 4.78 -0.87 -9.06
C THR A 96 3.60 -0.27 -8.29
N PRO A 97 3.09 0.94 -8.63
CA PRO A 97 1.92 1.50 -7.98
C PRO A 97 0.73 0.55 -8.05
N MET A 98 0.04 0.37 -6.93
CA MET A 98 -1.28 -0.25 -6.90
C MET A 98 -2.27 0.81 -6.44
N SER A 99 -3.38 0.89 -7.18
CA SER A 99 -4.55 1.62 -6.76
C SER A 99 -5.65 0.60 -6.53
N GLY A 100 -6.53 0.86 -5.58
CA GLY A 100 -7.67 0.01 -5.26
C GLY A 100 -7.93 0.07 -3.77
N HIS A 101 -7.10 -0.59 -2.96
CA HIS A 101 -7.14 -0.43 -1.50
C HIS A 101 -6.89 1.04 -1.09
N THR A 102 -5.83 1.61 -1.64
CA THR A 102 -5.53 3.04 -1.63
C THR A 102 -4.70 3.39 -2.87
N ARG A 103 -4.83 4.61 -3.39
CA ARG A 103 -3.95 5.16 -4.44
C ARG A 103 -2.48 5.20 -4.01
N PHE A 104 -2.21 5.08 -2.71
CA PHE A 104 -0.90 5.25 -2.08
C PHE A 104 -0.32 3.91 -1.62
N ALA A 105 -0.37 2.90 -2.48
CA ALA A 105 0.19 1.57 -2.26
C ALA A 105 1.12 1.16 -3.41
N THR A 106 2.01 0.20 -3.14
CA THR A 106 2.86 -0.40 -4.17
C THR A 106 2.93 -1.92 -4.06
N LEU A 107 2.85 -2.59 -5.20
CA LEU A 107 3.28 -3.97 -5.39
C LEU A 107 4.80 -3.99 -5.24
N ILE A 108 5.30 -4.77 -4.29
CA ILE A 108 6.74 -4.95 -4.09
C ILE A 108 7.12 -6.26 -4.76
N SER A 109 7.90 -6.19 -5.84
CA SER A 109 8.33 -7.37 -6.60
C SER A 109 9.83 -7.57 -6.41
N PHE A 110 10.25 -8.78 -6.06
CA PHE A 110 11.66 -9.11 -5.86
C PHE A 110 11.94 -10.58 -6.16
N GLU A 111 13.21 -10.93 -6.30
CA GLU A 111 13.66 -12.31 -6.49
C GLU A 111 14.64 -12.71 -5.40
N ILE A 112 14.38 -13.84 -4.75
CA ILE A 112 15.27 -14.42 -3.73
C ILE A 112 15.37 -15.93 -3.95
N ASP A 113 16.58 -16.49 -3.91
CA ASP A 113 16.85 -17.91 -4.14
C ASP A 113 16.22 -18.47 -5.44
N GLY A 114 16.17 -17.65 -6.49
CA GLY A 114 15.56 -18.00 -7.78
C GLY A 114 14.03 -18.06 -7.78
N GLN A 115 13.38 -17.57 -6.72
CA GLN A 115 11.93 -17.46 -6.59
C GLN A 115 11.48 -16.02 -6.78
N ARG A 116 10.54 -15.78 -7.69
CA ARG A 116 9.87 -14.49 -7.86
C ARG A 116 8.82 -14.34 -6.76
N VAL A 117 8.95 -13.30 -5.95
CA VAL A 117 8.04 -13.00 -4.84
C VAL A 117 7.41 -11.64 -5.07
N VAL A 118 6.12 -11.54 -4.80
CA VAL A 118 5.41 -10.27 -4.75
C VAL A 118 4.77 -10.05 -3.39
N HIS A 119 4.76 -8.81 -2.92
CA HIS A 119 3.97 -8.38 -1.77
C HIS A 119 2.86 -7.45 -2.25
N THR A 120 1.61 -7.89 -2.15
CA THR A 120 0.42 -7.14 -2.61
C THR A 120 -0.14 -6.19 -1.55
N GLY A 121 0.37 -6.25 -0.32
CA GLY A 121 -0.21 -5.47 0.77
C GLY A 121 -1.67 -5.83 0.96
N ASP A 122 -2.52 -4.81 0.98
CA ASP A 122 -3.96 -4.94 1.20
C ASP A 122 -4.76 -4.88 -0.10
N GLU A 123 -4.11 -5.10 -1.24
CA GLU A 123 -4.79 -4.95 -2.53
C GLU A 123 -5.82 -6.06 -2.77
N ILE A 124 -5.53 -7.30 -2.36
CA ILE A 124 -6.34 -8.48 -2.71
C ILE A 124 -6.74 -9.22 -1.44
N PHE A 125 -8.05 -9.32 -1.21
CA PHE A 125 -8.66 -10.09 -0.12
C PHE A 125 -9.57 -11.19 -0.65
N TYR A 126 -10.00 -12.08 0.25
CA TYR A 126 -10.90 -13.18 -0.07
C TYR A 126 -12.00 -13.28 0.98
N ASP A 127 -13.19 -13.71 0.56
CA ASP A 127 -14.33 -13.97 1.45
C ASP A 127 -14.04 -15.04 2.52
N THR A 128 -13.14 -15.96 2.23
CA THR A 128 -12.65 -16.99 3.15
C THR A 128 -11.51 -16.50 4.06
N GLY A 129 -11.09 -15.24 3.94
CA GLY A 129 -10.01 -14.63 4.71
C GLY A 129 -8.59 -14.98 4.24
N ALA A 130 -8.44 -15.95 3.33
CA ALA A 130 -7.18 -16.31 2.68
C ALA A 130 -7.46 -16.98 1.34
N TRP A 131 -6.47 -16.98 0.43
CA TRP A 131 -6.58 -17.71 -0.81
C TRP A 131 -6.66 -19.21 -0.56
N GLN A 132 -7.64 -19.85 -1.19
CA GLN A 132 -7.79 -21.29 -1.32
C GLN A 132 -8.67 -21.58 -2.54
N PRO A 133 -8.60 -22.77 -3.15
CA PRO A 133 -9.47 -23.13 -4.27
C PRO A 133 -10.96 -22.88 -3.95
N GLY A 134 -11.66 -22.21 -4.86
CA GLY A 134 -13.05 -21.77 -4.68
C GLY A 134 -13.27 -20.53 -3.79
N ALA A 135 -12.23 -19.88 -3.28
CA ALA A 135 -12.36 -18.59 -2.61
C ALA A 135 -12.72 -17.49 -3.63
N HIS A 136 -13.48 -16.47 -3.20
CA HIS A 136 -13.83 -15.35 -4.05
C HIS A 136 -13.10 -14.07 -3.64
N MET A 137 -12.53 -13.36 -4.62
CA MET A 137 -11.89 -12.09 -4.38
C MET A 137 -12.89 -11.09 -3.81
N THR A 138 -12.49 -10.43 -2.74
CA THR A 138 -13.17 -9.28 -2.16
C THR A 138 -12.24 -8.08 -2.16
N THR A 139 -12.81 -6.89 -2.11
CA THR A 139 -12.06 -5.64 -2.00
C THR A 139 -12.45 -4.94 -0.70
N ASN A 140 -11.49 -4.28 -0.06
CA ASN A 140 -11.68 -3.50 1.15
C ASN A 140 -11.43 -1.99 0.90
N HIS A 141 -11.66 -1.55 -0.34
CA HIS A 141 -11.46 -0.17 -0.77
C HIS A 141 -12.28 0.81 0.09
N VAL A 142 -11.71 2.00 0.29
CA VAL A 142 -12.42 3.13 0.88
C VAL A 142 -12.21 4.30 -0.06
N TYR A 143 -13.27 4.86 -0.64
CA TYR A 143 -13.16 5.95 -1.61
C TYR A 143 -12.29 7.12 -1.12
N LYS A 144 -12.34 7.45 0.18
CA LYS A 144 -11.52 8.51 0.77
C LYS A 144 -10.02 8.17 0.87
N ASN A 145 -9.63 6.89 0.82
CA ASN A 145 -8.22 6.46 0.66
C ASN A 145 -7.70 6.60 -0.77
N GLY A 146 -8.62 6.81 -1.70
CA GLY A 146 -8.34 7.02 -3.10
C GLY A 146 -8.18 5.77 -3.91
N LEU A 147 -8.76 5.80 -5.10
CA LEU A 147 -8.62 4.76 -6.11
C LEU A 147 -8.92 5.33 -7.50
N ASP A 148 -8.38 4.67 -8.51
CA ASP A 148 -8.61 4.92 -9.93
C ASP A 148 -9.48 3.79 -10.51
N MET A 149 -10.35 4.10 -11.47
CA MET A 149 -11.09 3.05 -12.19
C MET A 149 -10.12 2.21 -13.03
N GLY A 150 -10.37 0.92 -13.17
CA GLY A 150 -9.46 -0.02 -13.85
C GLY A 150 -8.22 -0.40 -13.04
N CYS A 151 -8.13 0.04 -11.79
CA CYS A 151 -6.93 -0.17 -11.00
C CYS A 151 -6.65 -1.64 -10.68
N TYR A 152 -7.67 -2.44 -10.35
CA TYR A 152 -7.51 -3.88 -10.16
C TYR A 152 -7.08 -4.59 -11.45
N HIS A 153 -7.56 -4.15 -12.63
CA HIS A 153 -7.07 -4.68 -13.90
C HIS A 153 -5.57 -4.45 -14.05
N ALA A 154 -5.08 -3.24 -13.77
CA ALA A 154 -3.66 -2.93 -13.84
C ALA A 154 -2.81 -3.80 -12.89
N VAL A 155 -3.33 -4.09 -11.69
CA VAL A 155 -2.66 -4.99 -10.73
C VAL A 155 -2.63 -6.43 -11.26
N VAL A 156 -3.74 -6.93 -11.78
CA VAL A 156 -3.82 -8.29 -12.36
C VAL A 156 -2.89 -8.43 -13.57
N ASP A 157 -2.86 -7.45 -14.47
CA ASP A 157 -1.99 -7.48 -15.64
C ASP A 157 -0.50 -7.47 -15.24
N GLU A 158 -0.14 -6.74 -14.20
CA GLU A 158 1.23 -6.75 -13.66
C GLU A 158 1.58 -8.09 -13.00
N LEU A 159 0.66 -8.69 -12.25
CA LEU A 159 0.85 -10.02 -11.65
C LEU A 159 1.00 -11.10 -12.73
N GLU A 160 0.18 -11.06 -13.77
CA GLU A 160 0.29 -11.97 -14.92
C GLU A 160 1.59 -11.76 -15.70
N ARG A 161 2.12 -10.53 -15.77
CA ARG A 161 3.42 -10.25 -16.37
C ARG A 161 4.58 -10.80 -15.52
N ILE A 162 4.49 -10.71 -14.20
CA ILE A 162 5.54 -11.16 -13.27
C ILE A 162 5.54 -12.70 -13.14
N GLN A 163 4.37 -13.33 -13.16
CA GLN A 163 4.18 -14.75 -12.83
C GLN A 163 4.91 -15.12 -11.52
N PRO A 164 4.54 -14.51 -10.36
CA PRO A 164 5.19 -14.80 -9.10
C PRO A 164 5.08 -16.28 -8.70
N ASP A 165 6.14 -16.80 -8.08
CA ASP A 165 6.12 -18.13 -7.45
C ASP A 165 5.50 -18.05 -6.04
N TRP A 166 5.57 -16.88 -5.39
CA TRP A 166 4.96 -16.60 -4.09
C TRP A 166 4.28 -15.23 -4.05
N VAL A 167 3.11 -15.21 -3.42
CA VAL A 167 2.36 -14.00 -3.08
C VAL A 167 2.33 -13.85 -1.55
N ILE A 168 2.77 -12.69 -1.08
CA ILE A 168 2.67 -12.24 0.31
C ILE A 168 1.63 -11.12 0.37
N THR A 169 0.82 -11.09 1.42
CA THR A 169 -0.22 -10.07 1.62
C THR A 169 -0.04 -9.39 2.98
N GLY A 170 -0.78 -8.31 3.22
CA GLY A 170 -0.77 -7.60 4.51
C GLY A 170 -1.46 -8.35 5.65
N HIS A 171 -2.39 -9.26 5.34
CA HIS A 171 -3.28 -9.86 6.36
C HIS A 171 -3.51 -11.37 6.25
N THR A 172 -2.99 -12.04 5.22
CA THR A 172 -3.20 -13.47 4.98
C THR A 172 -1.87 -14.22 4.94
N SER A 173 -1.92 -15.54 5.12
CA SER A 173 -0.74 -16.38 4.96
C SER A 173 -0.21 -16.30 3.53
N PRO A 174 1.13 -16.31 3.32
CA PRO A 174 1.71 -16.42 2.00
C PRO A 174 1.22 -17.68 1.27
N PHE A 175 1.07 -17.59 -0.05
CA PHE A 175 0.61 -18.70 -0.87
C PHE A 175 1.32 -18.72 -2.23
N GLN A 176 1.31 -19.89 -2.87
CA GLN A 176 1.74 -20.04 -4.26
C GLN A 176 0.51 -19.88 -5.16
N PRO A 177 0.54 -18.94 -6.12
CA PRO A 177 -0.58 -18.73 -7.01
C PRO A 177 -0.75 -19.94 -7.95
N GLN A 178 -1.99 -20.18 -8.35
CA GLN A 178 -2.37 -21.22 -9.32
C GLN A 178 -3.19 -20.58 -10.44
N ASP A 179 -3.41 -21.25 -11.58
CA ASP A 179 -4.18 -20.69 -12.70
C ASP A 179 -5.59 -20.22 -12.29
N GLU A 180 -6.23 -20.95 -11.37
CA GLU A 180 -7.52 -20.57 -10.79
C GLU A 180 -7.46 -19.22 -10.06
N TRP A 181 -6.32 -18.91 -9.41
CA TRP A 181 -6.12 -17.64 -8.72
C TRP A 181 -6.16 -16.47 -9.68
N TYR A 182 -5.41 -16.54 -10.80
CA TYR A 182 -5.41 -15.50 -11.82
C TYR A 182 -6.81 -15.30 -12.43
N THR A 183 -7.52 -16.40 -12.66
CA THR A 183 -8.91 -16.35 -13.13
C THR A 183 -9.82 -15.63 -12.15
N GLU A 184 -9.69 -15.93 -10.85
CA GLU A 184 -10.52 -15.34 -9.80
C GLU A 184 -10.22 -13.85 -9.58
N ILE A 185 -8.95 -13.44 -9.53
CA ILE A 185 -8.61 -12.02 -9.36
C ILE A 185 -9.01 -11.19 -10.59
N ARG A 186 -8.94 -11.77 -11.80
CA ARG A 186 -9.42 -11.14 -13.04
C ARG A 186 -10.93 -10.95 -13.03
N ARG A 187 -11.68 -11.99 -12.64
CA ARG A 187 -13.14 -11.91 -12.42
C ARG A 187 -13.49 -10.81 -11.41
N GLY A 188 -12.76 -10.76 -10.30
CA GLY A 188 -12.98 -9.74 -9.27
C GLY A 188 -12.68 -8.33 -9.75
N ALA A 189 -11.64 -8.14 -10.57
CA ALA A 189 -11.28 -6.85 -11.16
C ALA A 189 -12.39 -6.34 -12.10
N GLU A 190 -12.90 -7.22 -12.96
CA GLU A 190 -14.02 -6.93 -13.85
C GLU A 190 -15.28 -6.57 -13.07
N ALA A 191 -15.61 -7.37 -12.05
CA ALA A 191 -16.79 -7.15 -11.21
C ALA A 191 -16.70 -5.84 -10.41
N PHE A 192 -15.50 -5.47 -9.94
CA PHE A 192 -15.28 -4.19 -9.28
C PHE A 192 -15.59 -3.04 -10.22
N ASP A 193 -14.96 -3.01 -11.39
CA ASP A 193 -15.14 -1.92 -12.35
C ASP A 193 -16.59 -1.80 -12.83
N ASP A 194 -17.23 -2.92 -13.17
CA ASP A 194 -18.63 -2.97 -13.61
C ASP A 194 -19.59 -2.43 -12.54
N LEU A 195 -19.45 -2.89 -11.30
CA LEU A 195 -20.29 -2.41 -10.20
C LEU A 195 -20.10 -0.91 -9.97
N HIS A 196 -18.85 -0.44 -9.93
CA HIS A 196 -18.54 0.94 -9.58
C HIS A 196 -18.96 1.91 -10.68
N ARG A 197 -18.85 1.52 -11.96
CA ARG A 197 -19.41 2.29 -13.07
C ARG A 197 -20.93 2.36 -13.01
N LYS A 198 -21.62 1.27 -12.67
CA LYS A 198 -23.09 1.25 -12.51
C LYS A 198 -23.59 2.11 -11.34
N LEU A 199 -22.77 2.30 -10.31
CA LEU A 199 -23.10 3.15 -9.16
C LEU A 199 -22.87 4.64 -9.45
N MET A 200 -22.07 4.98 -10.45
CA MET A 200 -21.85 6.37 -10.85
C MET A 200 -23.10 6.91 -11.54
N ILE A 201 -23.56 8.08 -11.09
CA ILE A 201 -24.78 8.72 -11.60
C ILE A 201 -24.53 9.33 -12.99
N LEU A 202 -23.30 9.81 -13.22
CA LEU A 202 -22.85 10.43 -14.46
C LEU A 202 -22.21 9.37 -15.36
N GLY A 203 -22.49 9.44 -16.66
CA GLY A 203 -21.89 8.58 -17.67
C GLY A 203 -20.39 8.84 -17.87
N GLU A 204 -19.70 7.92 -18.56
CA GLU A 204 -18.24 8.03 -18.81
C GLU A 204 -17.86 9.30 -19.60
N ASP A 205 -18.76 9.78 -20.47
CA ASP A 205 -18.56 11.00 -21.27
C ASP A 205 -18.99 12.30 -20.54
N GLU A 206 -19.52 12.19 -19.32
CA GLU A 206 -19.96 13.33 -18.52
C GLU A 206 -18.87 13.77 -17.52
N ALA A 207 -18.81 15.07 -17.23
CA ALA A 207 -17.80 15.60 -16.31
C ALA A 207 -18.08 15.14 -14.87
N HIS A 208 -17.30 14.16 -14.38
CA HIS A 208 -17.36 13.67 -13.01
C HIS A 208 -15.97 13.57 -12.36
N PHE A 209 -15.92 13.58 -11.03
CA PHE A 209 -14.67 13.66 -10.27
C PHE A 209 -14.07 12.28 -9.90
N GLY A 210 -14.26 11.30 -10.78
CA GLY A 210 -13.87 9.90 -10.56
C GLY A 210 -14.48 9.26 -9.29
N ALA A 211 -13.92 8.11 -8.89
CA ALA A 211 -14.41 7.35 -7.75
C ALA A 211 -14.28 8.09 -6.41
N GLU A 212 -13.26 8.94 -6.24
CA GLU A 212 -13.11 9.75 -5.01
C GLU A 212 -14.16 10.88 -4.89
N SER A 213 -14.83 11.25 -5.99
CA SER A 213 -15.78 12.37 -6.03
C SER A 213 -15.20 13.70 -5.54
N GLN A 214 -13.91 13.97 -5.78
CA GLN A 214 -13.23 15.21 -5.38
C GLN A 214 -12.89 16.08 -6.58
N GLY A 215 -13.58 17.21 -6.74
CA GLY A 215 -13.30 18.23 -7.76
C GLY A 215 -12.33 19.31 -7.33
N GLY A 216 -11.47 19.00 -6.35
CA GLY A 216 -10.47 19.91 -5.83
C GLY A 216 -10.04 19.61 -4.41
N LYS A 217 -8.81 19.98 -4.05
CA LYS A 217 -8.27 19.80 -2.69
C LYS A 217 -7.22 20.85 -2.36
N LEU A 218 -7.36 21.50 -1.20
CA LEU A 218 -6.32 22.33 -0.60
C LEU A 218 -5.33 21.50 0.22
N LYS A 219 -4.06 21.91 0.23
CA LYS A 219 -2.97 21.30 0.98
C LYS A 219 -2.12 22.39 1.65
N PRO A 220 -1.60 22.16 2.86
CA PRO A 220 -1.86 21.00 3.71
C PRO A 220 -3.27 21.03 4.32
N TYR A 221 -3.82 19.86 4.65
CA TYR A 221 -5.13 19.72 5.29
C TYR A 221 -5.21 20.42 6.65
N ARG A 222 -4.11 20.40 7.41
CA ARG A 222 -4.00 21.07 8.70
C ARG A 222 -2.69 21.85 8.78
N VAL A 223 -2.79 23.08 9.28
CA VAL A 223 -1.65 23.95 9.62
C VAL A 223 -1.66 24.24 11.12
N HIS A 224 -0.47 24.39 11.71
CA HIS A 224 -0.28 24.88 13.06
C HIS A 224 0.47 26.20 12.97
N LEU A 225 -0.20 27.30 13.33
CA LEU A 225 0.36 28.64 13.27
C LEU A 225 0.25 29.32 14.65
N PRO A 226 1.21 30.19 15.00
CA PRO A 226 1.03 31.11 16.13
C PRO A 226 -0.10 32.11 15.83
N ALA A 227 -0.58 32.80 16.88
CA ALA A 227 -1.59 33.84 16.72
C ALA A 227 -1.09 34.94 15.77
N GLY A 228 -1.89 35.29 14.75
CA GLY A 228 -1.50 36.24 13.70
C GLY A 228 -0.56 35.68 12.63
N GLY A 229 -0.28 34.38 12.64
CA GLY A 229 0.53 33.72 11.62
C GLY A 229 -0.21 33.55 10.30
N GLU A 230 0.55 33.57 9.20
CA GLU A 230 0.08 33.31 7.85
C GLU A 230 0.60 31.96 7.35
N ALA A 231 -0.15 31.32 6.44
CA ALA A 231 0.29 30.13 5.73
C ALA A 231 -0.09 30.22 4.25
N GLN A 232 0.81 29.71 3.41
CA GLN A 232 0.52 29.44 2.01
C GLN A 232 -0.12 28.05 1.90
N MET A 233 -1.21 27.97 1.13
CA MET A 233 -1.86 26.72 0.78
C MET A 233 -1.69 26.48 -0.71
N ASP A 234 -1.37 25.24 -1.07
CA ASP A 234 -1.41 24.76 -2.44
C ASP A 234 -2.74 24.04 -2.69
N GLY A 235 -3.06 23.75 -3.94
CA GLY A 235 -4.23 22.94 -4.24
C GLY A 235 -4.43 22.67 -5.72
N TRP A 236 -5.49 21.93 -6.01
CA TRP A 236 -6.00 21.68 -7.35
C TRP A 236 -7.53 21.78 -7.33
N VAL A 237 -8.09 22.01 -8.52
CA VAL A 237 -9.51 21.94 -8.86
C VAL A 237 -9.61 21.00 -10.05
#